data_AF-A0A2S3U9Y1-F1
#
_entry.id   AF-A0A2S3U9Y1-F1
#
_cell.length_a   1.000
_cell.length_b   1.000
_cell.length_c   1.000
_cell.angle_alpha   90.00
_cell.angle_beta   90.00
_cell.angle_gamma   90.00
#
_symmetry.space_group_name_H-M   'P 1'
#
loop_
_entity.id
_entity.type
_entity.pdbx_description
1 polymer ?
#
loop_
_entity_poly.entity_id
_entity_poly.type
_entity_poly.pdbx_seq_one_letter_code
_entity_poly.pdbx_strand_id
1 'polypeptide(L)'
;MQSLVQEMLDLSRAEQLEINFSHETSDVQKLVTQAFNDFKMIHPDFSFTFDDDVKKPVYAQIYRNHLEQVLIILLDNAVKYSTRRKEIHLSLSTDYRYVEVAVQDFGEGISKDNLDRVFNRFYRVDKARSRDKGGNGLGLSIAQRLIEGYHGHISVESVVGQGSIFRFQLPILRDAKLLEKAEAETNDVEKIAKSELPAGSNPQLVMKTNHRWMITNTKSNCKFNQL
;
A
#
# COMPACT_ATOMS: atom_id res chain seq x y z
N MET A 1 -7.44 14.03 0.47
CA MET A 1 -7.25 14.25 -0.97
C MET A 1 -5.78 14.52 -1.22
N GLN A 2 -5.04 13.53 -1.72
CA GLN A 2 -3.74 13.81 -2.31
C GLN A 2 -3.97 14.67 -3.56
N SER A 3 -3.17 15.72 -3.71
CA SER A 3 -3.24 16.60 -4.89
C SER A 3 -2.80 15.83 -6.12
N LEU A 4 -3.39 16.07 -7.29
CA LEU A 4 -2.91 15.53 -8.58
C LEU A 4 -1.43 15.87 -8.80
N VAL A 5 -0.98 17.01 -8.26
CA VAL A 5 0.44 17.40 -8.23
C VAL A 5 1.28 16.39 -7.44
N GLN A 6 0.78 15.91 -6.30
CA GLN A 6 1.47 14.91 -5.49
C GLN A 6 1.58 13.58 -6.23
N GLU A 7 0.48 13.11 -6.84
CA GLU A 7 0.49 11.86 -7.63
C GLU A 7 1.45 11.95 -8.82
N MET A 8 1.55 13.11 -9.48
CA MET A 8 2.53 13.34 -10.55
C MET A 8 3.98 13.36 -10.04
N LEU A 9 4.22 13.98 -8.88
CA LEU A 9 5.54 13.99 -8.24
C LEU A 9 5.97 12.58 -7.81
N ASP A 10 5.05 11.80 -7.27
CA ASP A 10 5.30 10.42 -6.86
C ASP A 10 5.65 9.55 -8.08
N LEU A 11 4.96 9.76 -9.20
CA LEU A 11 5.27 9.09 -10.46
C LEU A 11 6.64 9.50 -11.01
N SER A 12 7.01 10.78 -10.95
CA SER A 12 8.34 11.25 -11.36
C SER A 12 9.44 10.69 -10.47
N ARG A 13 9.19 10.54 -9.16
CA ARG A 13 10.13 9.92 -8.21
C ARG A 13 10.25 8.42 -8.42
N ALA A 14 9.15 7.75 -8.75
CA ALA A 14 9.14 6.33 -9.12
C ALA A 14 10.00 6.06 -10.38
N GLU A 15 10.21 7.05 -11.24
CA GLU A 15 11.14 6.95 -12.37
C GLU A 15 12.63 7.04 -11.96
N GLN A 16 12.94 7.48 -10.73
CA GLN A 16 14.29 7.67 -10.20
C GLN A 16 14.69 6.66 -9.10
N LEU A 17 13.96 5.55 -8.95
CA LEU A 17 14.09 4.59 -7.84
C LEU A 17 15.50 4.03 -7.66
N GLU A 18 16.16 3.65 -8.75
CA GLU A 18 17.48 2.99 -8.72
C GLU A 18 18.57 3.85 -8.06
N ILE A 19 18.42 5.17 -8.08
CA ILE A 19 19.47 6.09 -7.61
C ILE A 19 19.37 6.33 -6.10
N ASN A 20 18.17 6.32 -5.52
CA ASN A 20 17.95 6.84 -4.16
C ASN A 20 17.71 5.75 -3.09
N PHE A 21 17.25 4.55 -3.46
CA PHE A 21 16.74 3.55 -2.50
C PHE A 21 17.26 2.14 -2.74
N SER A 22 18.40 2.00 -3.40
CA SER A 22 18.94 0.70 -3.85
C SER A 22 19.28 -0.28 -2.72
N HIS A 23 19.33 0.13 -1.45
CA HIS A 23 19.69 -0.74 -0.32
C HIS A 23 18.63 -0.79 0.77
N GLU A 24 17.48 -0.16 0.56
CA GLU A 24 16.38 -0.17 1.52
C GLU A 24 15.66 -1.52 1.48
N THR A 25 15.33 -2.03 2.66
CA THR A 25 14.68 -3.34 2.83
C THR A 25 13.48 -3.20 3.74
N SER A 26 12.44 -4.00 3.51
CA SER A 26 11.22 -3.96 4.31
C SER A 26 10.72 -5.36 4.64
N ASP A 27 10.21 -5.52 5.86
CA ASP A 27 9.42 -6.68 6.27
C ASP A 27 8.03 -6.59 5.61
N VAL A 28 7.81 -7.45 4.61
CA VAL A 28 6.59 -7.46 3.80
C VAL A 28 5.41 -7.95 4.63
N GLN A 29 5.60 -8.99 5.45
CA GLN A 29 4.54 -9.56 6.27
C GLN A 29 4.00 -8.52 7.26
N LYS A 30 4.90 -7.82 7.94
CA LYS A 30 4.54 -6.77 8.91
C LYS A 30 3.77 -5.63 8.25
N LEU A 31 4.22 -5.17 7.09
CA LEU A 31 3.58 -4.03 6.42
C LEU A 31 2.22 -4.40 5.81
N VAL A 32 2.10 -5.59 5.23
CA VAL A 32 0.82 -6.12 4.71
C VAL A 32 -0.18 -6.28 5.84
N THR A 33 0.25 -6.84 6.98
CA THR A 33 -0.58 -6.99 8.18
C THR A 33 -1.01 -5.63 8.73
N GLN A 34 -0.11 -4.64 8.76
CA GLN A 34 -0.42 -3.29 9.21
C GLN A 34 -1.48 -2.64 8.30
N ALA A 35 -1.25 -2.63 6.98
CA ALA A 35 -2.18 -2.08 6.00
C ALA A 35 -3.56 -2.75 6.07
N PHE A 36 -3.61 -4.06 6.25
CA PHE A 36 -4.86 -4.80 6.44
C PHE A 36 -5.65 -4.30 7.66
N ASN A 37 -4.99 -4.19 8.81
CA ASN A 37 -5.63 -3.75 10.05
C ASN A 37 -6.11 -2.30 9.96
N ASP A 38 -5.31 -1.43 9.34
CA ASP A 38 -5.66 -0.03 9.13
C ASP A 38 -6.93 0.08 8.26
N PHE A 39 -6.98 -0.63 7.12
CA PHE A 39 -8.14 -0.65 6.23
C PHE A 39 -9.40 -1.25 6.88
N LYS A 40 -9.24 -2.34 7.63
CA LYS A 40 -10.32 -2.94 8.41
C LYS A 40 -10.90 -1.97 9.44
N MET A 41 -10.07 -1.14 10.05
CA MET A 41 -10.51 -0.16 11.06
C MET A 41 -11.28 1.01 10.42
N ILE A 42 -10.82 1.52 9.27
CA ILE A 42 -11.45 2.68 8.60
C ILE A 42 -12.69 2.32 7.77
N HIS A 43 -12.83 1.05 7.37
CA HIS A 43 -13.98 0.53 6.60
C HIS A 43 -14.73 -0.57 7.38
N PRO A 44 -15.39 -0.23 8.51
CA PRO A 44 -16.09 -1.22 9.35
C PRO A 44 -17.32 -1.83 8.67
N ASP A 45 -17.78 -1.25 7.56
CA ASP A 45 -18.87 -1.75 6.72
C ASP A 45 -18.44 -2.83 5.71
N PHE A 46 -17.14 -3.14 5.66
CA PHE A 46 -16.56 -4.19 4.82
C PHE A 46 -16.13 -5.40 5.64
N SER A 47 -16.35 -6.59 5.08
CA SER A 47 -15.76 -7.83 5.58
C SER A 47 -14.37 -7.99 5.00
N PHE A 48 -13.37 -8.00 5.87
CA PHE A 48 -11.97 -8.22 5.52
C PHE A 48 -11.52 -9.61 5.99
N THR A 49 -11.02 -10.40 5.05
CA THR A 49 -10.36 -11.69 5.32
C THR A 49 -8.88 -11.56 4.98
N PHE A 50 -8.01 -12.00 5.88
CA PHE A 50 -6.57 -12.07 5.64
C PHE A 50 -6.12 -13.52 5.72
N ASP A 51 -5.54 -14.00 4.62
CA ASP A 51 -4.92 -15.31 4.53
C ASP A 51 -3.39 -15.13 4.50
N ASP A 52 -2.72 -15.57 5.57
CA ASP A 52 -1.28 -15.43 5.74
C ASP A 52 -0.63 -16.81 5.80
N ASP A 53 -0.10 -17.24 4.67
CA ASP A 53 0.61 -18.52 4.53
C ASP A 53 2.10 -18.42 4.92
N VAL A 54 2.56 -17.24 5.33
CA VAL A 54 3.97 -16.96 5.60
C VAL A 54 4.33 -17.31 7.04
N LYS A 55 5.16 -18.35 7.20
CA LYS A 55 5.54 -18.88 8.52
C LYS A 55 6.72 -18.16 9.18
N LYS A 56 7.46 -17.36 8.44
CA LYS A 56 8.66 -16.63 8.89
C LYS A 56 8.67 -15.23 8.28
N PRO A 57 9.20 -14.22 8.96
CA PRO A 57 9.34 -12.88 8.39
C PRO A 57 10.02 -12.94 7.02
N VAL A 58 9.43 -12.25 6.05
CA VAL A 58 9.97 -12.18 4.69
C VAL A 58 10.28 -10.75 4.36
N TYR A 59 11.56 -10.54 4.02
CA TYR A 59 12.10 -9.26 3.65
C TYR A 59 12.19 -9.16 2.13
N ALA A 60 11.89 -7.97 1.60
CA ALA A 60 12.13 -7.62 0.21
C ALA A 60 12.96 -6.33 0.14
N GLN A 61 13.77 -6.19 -0.92
CA GLN A 61 14.58 -5.00 -1.17
C GLN A 61 13.70 -3.89 -1.75
N ILE A 62 12.83 -3.34 -0.91
CA ILE A 62 11.90 -2.27 -1.24
C ILE A 62 11.88 -1.25 -0.11
N TYR A 63 11.79 0.03 -0.47
CA TYR A 63 11.60 1.08 0.52
C TYR A 63 10.19 1.01 1.12
N ARG A 64 10.11 1.06 2.45
CA ARG A 64 8.87 0.85 3.21
C ARG A 64 7.70 1.68 2.70
N ASN A 65 7.90 2.98 2.50
CA ASN A 65 6.81 3.88 2.09
C ASN A 65 6.32 3.60 0.67
N HIS A 66 7.17 3.07 -0.21
CA HIS A 66 6.75 2.67 -1.55
C HIS A 66 5.90 1.41 -1.51
N LEU A 67 6.27 0.41 -0.71
CA LEU A 67 5.44 -0.79 -0.52
C LEU A 67 4.10 -0.42 0.13
N GLU A 68 4.10 0.46 1.12
CA GLU A 68 2.88 0.98 1.76
C GLU A 68 1.98 1.69 0.73
N GLN A 69 2.56 2.52 -0.14
CA GLN A 69 1.83 3.19 -1.20
C GLN A 69 1.18 2.20 -2.19
N VAL A 70 1.89 1.14 -2.59
CA VAL A 70 1.32 0.09 -3.44
C VAL A 70 0.12 -0.57 -2.75
N LEU A 71 0.26 -0.95 -1.48
CA LEU A 71 -0.80 -1.58 -0.71
C LEU A 71 -2.04 -0.68 -0.58
N ILE A 72 -1.84 0.61 -0.27
CA ILE A 72 -2.91 1.59 -0.19
C ILE A 72 -3.63 1.71 -1.53
N ILE A 73 -2.90 1.80 -2.65
CA ILE A 73 -3.51 1.90 -3.99
C ILE A 73 -4.40 0.69 -4.30
N LEU A 74 -3.93 -0.52 -4.00
CA LEU A 74 -4.68 -1.74 -4.30
C LEU A 74 -5.90 -1.90 -3.37
N LEU A 75 -5.73 -1.68 -2.07
CA LEU A 75 -6.82 -1.77 -1.09
C LEU A 75 -7.88 -0.67 -1.29
N ASP A 76 -7.49 0.56 -1.60
CA ASP A 76 -8.41 1.66 -1.91
C ASP A 76 -9.25 1.34 -3.15
N ASN A 77 -8.62 0.81 -4.20
CA ASN A 77 -9.33 0.35 -5.39
C ASN A 77 -10.33 -0.78 -5.03
N ALA A 78 -9.91 -1.77 -4.25
CA ALA A 78 -10.78 -2.87 -3.83
C ALA A 78 -12.03 -2.37 -3.10
N VAL A 79 -11.89 -1.45 -2.14
CA VAL A 79 -13.01 -0.83 -1.41
C VAL A 79 -13.91 -0.03 -2.36
N LYS A 80 -13.31 0.83 -3.18
CA LYS A 80 -14.03 1.77 -4.04
C LYS A 80 -14.88 1.12 -5.12
N TYR A 81 -14.41 0.00 -5.69
CA TYR A 81 -15.12 -0.71 -6.76
C TYR A 81 -16.04 -1.83 -6.22
N SER A 82 -15.96 -2.15 -4.93
CA SER A 82 -16.85 -3.09 -4.23
C SER A 82 -18.10 -2.41 -3.68
N THR A 83 -19.13 -2.25 -4.53
CA THR A 83 -20.38 -1.56 -4.15
C THR A 83 -21.46 -2.50 -3.61
N ARG A 84 -21.59 -3.70 -4.18
CA ARG A 84 -22.66 -4.67 -3.84
C ARG A 84 -22.22 -5.65 -2.78
N ARG A 85 -21.08 -6.30 -3.00
CA ARG A 85 -20.47 -7.24 -2.06
C ARG A 85 -19.26 -6.55 -1.42
N LYS A 86 -19.43 -6.13 -0.17
CA LYS A 86 -18.41 -5.43 0.61
C LYS A 86 -17.47 -6.42 1.27
N GLU A 87 -16.76 -7.17 0.44
CA GLU A 87 -15.85 -8.22 0.88
C GLU A 87 -14.52 -8.02 0.17
N ILE A 88 -13.45 -8.05 0.94
CA ILE A 88 -12.07 -7.91 0.44
C ILE A 88 -11.24 -9.01 1.06
N HIS A 89 -10.58 -9.77 0.21
CA HIS A 89 -9.65 -10.80 0.62
C HIS A 89 -8.23 -10.36 0.32
N LEU A 90 -7.41 -10.34 1.36
CA LEU A 90 -5.98 -10.14 1.24
C LEU A 90 -5.31 -11.49 1.46
N SER A 91 -4.37 -11.85 0.60
CA SER A 91 -3.55 -13.03 0.78
C SER A 91 -2.08 -12.68 0.67
N LEU A 92 -1.27 -13.30 1.53
CA LEU A 92 0.16 -13.21 1.55
C LEU A 92 0.73 -14.62 1.48
N SER A 93 1.49 -14.89 0.43
CA SER A 93 2.14 -16.18 0.23
C SER A 93 3.56 -16.00 -0.25
N THR A 94 4.37 -17.04 -0.14
CA THR A 94 5.76 -17.03 -0.58
C THR A 94 6.07 -18.32 -1.29
N ASP A 95 6.84 -18.21 -2.37
CA ASP A 95 7.53 -19.36 -2.94
C ASP A 95 9.02 -19.32 -2.58
N TYR A 96 9.86 -20.02 -3.33
CA TYR A 96 11.30 -19.96 -3.07
C TYR A 96 11.88 -18.56 -3.36
N ARG A 97 11.49 -17.92 -4.48
CA ARG A 97 12.11 -16.71 -5.05
C ARG A 97 11.35 -15.41 -4.76
N TYR A 98 10.04 -15.47 -4.60
CA TYR A 98 9.17 -14.31 -4.55
C TYR A 98 8.22 -14.38 -3.35
N VAL A 99 7.94 -13.20 -2.80
CA VAL A 99 6.78 -12.97 -1.95
C VAL A 99 5.66 -12.43 -2.83
N GLU A 100 4.49 -13.05 -2.74
CA GLU A 100 3.30 -12.66 -3.46
C GLU A 100 2.27 -12.09 -2.50
N VAL A 101 1.71 -10.94 -2.87
CA VAL A 101 0.56 -10.33 -2.20
C VAL A 101 -0.57 -10.24 -3.22
N ALA A 102 -1.74 -10.76 -2.87
CA ALA A 102 -2.92 -10.62 -3.70
C ALA A 102 -4.08 -9.96 -2.95
N VAL A 103 -4.69 -8.97 -3.59
CA VAL A 103 -5.88 -8.24 -3.14
C VAL A 103 -7.03 -8.63 -4.06
N GLN A 104 -8.00 -9.34 -3.53
CA GLN A 104 -9.23 -9.72 -4.21
C GLN A 104 -10.40 -8.88 -3.72
N ASP A 105 -11.11 -8.31 -4.68
CA ASP A 105 -12.37 -7.60 -4.50
C ASP A 105 -13.52 -8.37 -5.18
N PHE A 106 -14.74 -8.12 -4.74
CA PHE A 106 -15.95 -8.68 -5.35
C PHE A 106 -16.85 -7.58 -5.93
N GLY A 107 -16.21 -6.61 -6.59
CA GLY A 107 -16.84 -5.43 -7.16
C GLY A 107 -17.39 -5.61 -8.58
N GLU A 108 -17.40 -4.50 -9.31
CA GLU A 108 -17.93 -4.43 -10.69
C GLU A 108 -17.11 -5.26 -11.70
N GLY A 109 -15.85 -5.57 -11.38
CA GLY A 109 -14.91 -6.24 -12.27
C GLY A 109 -14.49 -5.37 -13.47
N ILE A 110 -13.60 -5.92 -14.28
CA ILE A 110 -12.95 -5.29 -15.44
C ILE A 110 -13.14 -6.21 -16.64
N SER A 111 -13.51 -5.65 -17.79
CA SER A 111 -13.61 -6.43 -19.03
C SER A 111 -12.23 -6.82 -19.56
N LYS A 112 -12.14 -7.94 -20.27
CA LYS A 112 -10.88 -8.47 -20.82
C LYS A 112 -10.12 -7.44 -21.66
N ASP A 113 -10.82 -6.69 -22.50
CA ASP A 113 -10.23 -5.66 -23.39
C ASP A 113 -9.57 -4.49 -22.62
N ASN A 114 -9.87 -4.35 -21.34
CA ASN A 114 -9.38 -3.27 -20.50
C ASN A 114 -8.31 -3.72 -19.51
N LEU A 115 -8.08 -5.03 -19.32
CA LEU A 115 -7.10 -5.55 -18.35
C LEU A 115 -5.68 -5.02 -18.63
N ASP A 116 -5.24 -5.03 -19.89
CA ASP A 116 -3.91 -4.51 -20.24
C ASP A 116 -3.82 -2.99 -20.14
N ARG A 117 -4.98 -2.32 -20.08
CA ARG A 117 -5.06 -0.85 -20.11
C ARG A 117 -5.22 -0.25 -18.72
N VAL A 118 -5.64 -1.01 -17.71
CA VAL A 118 -5.86 -0.45 -16.35
C VAL A 118 -4.60 0.08 -15.69
N PHE A 119 -3.42 -0.38 -16.14
CA PHE A 119 -2.14 0.15 -15.68
C PHE A 119 -1.65 1.38 -16.47
N ASN A 120 -2.33 1.76 -17.55
CA ASN A 120 -1.97 2.97 -18.29
C ASN A 120 -2.30 4.23 -17.49
N ARG A 121 -1.40 5.21 -17.56
CA ARG A 121 -1.57 6.52 -16.94
C ARG A 121 -2.87 7.19 -17.43
N PHE A 122 -3.63 7.76 -16.51
CA PHE A 122 -4.90 8.44 -16.75
C PHE A 122 -6.01 7.56 -17.34
N TYR A 123 -5.78 6.25 -17.47
CA TYR A 123 -6.77 5.35 -18.03
C TYR A 123 -7.83 5.00 -17.00
N ARG A 124 -9.10 4.96 -17.45
CA ARG A 124 -10.27 4.65 -16.63
C ARG A 124 -11.28 3.91 -17.52
N VAL A 125 -11.82 2.81 -17.02
CA VAL A 125 -12.73 1.93 -17.77
C VAL A 125 -14.02 2.66 -18.16
N ASP A 126 -14.62 3.45 -17.27
CA ASP A 126 -15.88 4.16 -17.57
C ASP A 126 -15.84 5.66 -17.23
N LYS A 127 -15.58 6.53 -18.20
CA LYS A 127 -15.51 7.99 -17.99
C LYS A 127 -16.76 8.61 -17.33
N ALA A 128 -17.94 8.01 -17.50
CA ALA A 128 -19.21 8.51 -16.96
C ALA A 128 -19.43 8.15 -15.48
N ARG A 129 -19.23 6.88 -15.08
CA ARG A 129 -19.38 6.44 -13.67
C ARG A 129 -18.20 6.84 -12.79
N SER A 130 -17.04 7.07 -13.40
CA SER A 130 -15.82 7.35 -12.65
C SER A 130 -15.76 8.79 -12.10
N ARG A 131 -16.54 9.74 -12.63
CA ARG A 131 -16.55 11.12 -12.10
C ARG A 131 -17.04 11.17 -10.64
N ASP A 132 -18.01 10.34 -10.27
CA ASP A 132 -18.58 10.31 -8.92
C ASP A 132 -17.70 9.55 -7.91
N LYS A 133 -16.95 8.55 -8.36
CA LYS A 133 -16.05 7.76 -7.49
C LYS A 133 -14.65 8.38 -7.29
N GLY A 134 -14.36 9.53 -7.90
CA GLY A 134 -13.07 10.24 -7.76
C GLY A 134 -11.85 9.51 -8.37
N GLY A 135 -10.67 10.13 -8.32
CA GLY A 135 -9.38 9.56 -8.75
C GLY A 135 -8.93 9.91 -10.17
N ASN A 136 -7.62 10.17 -10.34
CA ASN A 136 -7.04 10.70 -11.58
C ASN A 136 -6.61 9.61 -12.59
N GLY A 137 -6.74 8.33 -12.23
CA GLY A 137 -6.25 7.21 -13.04
C GLY A 137 -4.72 7.04 -13.02
N LEU A 138 -4.06 7.54 -11.97
CA LEU A 138 -2.61 7.40 -11.80
C LEU A 138 -2.21 6.26 -10.86
N GLY A 139 -3.07 5.88 -9.90
CA GLY A 139 -2.74 4.89 -8.86
C GLY A 139 -2.13 3.59 -9.39
N LEU A 140 -2.85 2.84 -10.23
CA LEU A 140 -2.35 1.56 -10.75
C LEU A 140 -1.06 1.71 -11.58
N SER A 141 -0.89 2.82 -12.31
CA SER A 141 0.34 3.10 -13.05
C SER A 141 1.53 3.38 -12.13
N ILE A 142 1.29 4.03 -10.98
CA ILE A 142 2.31 4.25 -9.94
C ILE A 142 2.66 2.91 -9.30
N ALA A 143 1.66 2.11 -8.92
CA ALA A 143 1.87 0.80 -8.32
C ALA A 143 2.69 -0.12 -9.25
N GLN A 144 2.35 -0.18 -10.53
CA GLN A 144 3.13 -0.91 -11.53
C GLN A 144 4.57 -0.42 -11.58
N ARG A 145 4.78 0.90 -11.68
CA ARG A 145 6.13 1.46 -11.80
C ARG A 145 6.99 1.20 -10.57
N LEU A 146 6.41 1.31 -9.37
CA LEU A 146 7.09 1.00 -8.12
C LEU A 146 7.50 -0.48 -8.09
N ILE A 147 6.56 -1.40 -8.31
CA ILE A 147 6.84 -2.84 -8.27
C ILE A 147 7.88 -3.26 -9.31
N GLU A 148 7.73 -2.81 -10.56
CA GLU A 148 8.70 -3.09 -11.63
C GLU A 148 10.08 -2.48 -11.34
N GLY A 149 10.13 -1.30 -10.72
CA GLY A 149 11.37 -0.64 -10.30
C GLY A 149 12.15 -1.41 -9.23
N TYR A 150 11.48 -2.31 -8.50
CA TYR A 150 12.09 -3.23 -7.54
C TYR A 150 12.23 -4.66 -8.10
N HIS A 151 12.24 -4.81 -9.43
CA HIS A 151 12.33 -6.10 -10.13
C HIS A 151 11.20 -7.07 -9.79
N GLY A 152 10.07 -6.55 -9.34
CA GLY A 152 8.84 -7.29 -9.12
C GLY A 152 7.97 -7.35 -10.37
N HIS A 153 6.81 -7.99 -10.20
CA HIS A 153 5.77 -8.06 -11.23
C HIS A 153 4.41 -7.78 -10.60
N ILE A 154 3.53 -7.07 -11.32
CA ILE A 154 2.14 -6.86 -10.93
C ILE A 154 1.22 -7.35 -12.05
N SER A 155 0.12 -8.00 -11.68
CA SER A 155 -0.86 -8.54 -12.61
C SER A 155 -2.28 -8.36 -12.08
N VAL A 156 -3.26 -8.50 -12.99
CA VAL A 156 -4.67 -8.41 -12.66
C VAL A 156 -5.45 -9.50 -13.39
N GLU A 157 -6.35 -10.15 -12.67
CA GLU A 157 -7.35 -11.06 -13.20
C GLU A 157 -8.73 -10.55 -12.81
N SER A 158 -9.66 -10.47 -13.75
CA SER A 158 -10.99 -9.97 -13.44
C SER A 158 -12.05 -10.51 -14.38
N VAL A 159 -13.26 -10.63 -13.85
CA VAL A 159 -14.46 -10.96 -14.61
C VAL A 159 -15.54 -9.95 -14.26
N VAL A 160 -16.14 -9.35 -15.29
CA VAL A 160 -17.22 -8.36 -15.13
C VAL A 160 -18.34 -8.94 -14.28
N GLY A 161 -18.71 -8.21 -13.23
CA GLY A 161 -19.75 -8.57 -12.28
C GLY A 161 -19.36 -9.60 -11.22
N GLN A 162 -18.13 -10.15 -11.26
CA GLN A 162 -17.64 -11.09 -10.24
C GLN A 162 -16.58 -10.48 -9.32
N GLY A 163 -15.82 -9.50 -9.82
CA GLY A 163 -14.76 -8.81 -9.07
C GLY A 163 -13.41 -8.89 -9.76
N SER A 164 -12.36 -8.50 -9.05
CA SER A 164 -10.98 -8.47 -9.57
C SER A 164 -10.01 -9.00 -8.53
N ILE A 165 -8.88 -9.52 -8.99
CA ILE A 165 -7.77 -9.94 -8.17
C ILE A 165 -6.52 -9.26 -8.72
N PHE A 166 -5.95 -8.35 -7.93
CA PHE A 166 -4.67 -7.73 -8.20
C PHE A 166 -3.59 -8.49 -7.44
N ARG A 167 -2.55 -8.93 -8.13
CA ARG A 167 -1.41 -9.63 -7.52
C ARG A 167 -0.15 -8.85 -7.79
N PHE A 168 0.71 -8.73 -6.80
CA PHE A 168 2.09 -8.33 -7.05
C PHE A 168 3.07 -9.27 -6.37
N GLN A 169 4.23 -9.42 -6.99
CA GLN A 169 5.32 -10.27 -6.57
C GLN A 169 6.59 -9.43 -6.43
N LEU A 170 7.32 -9.63 -5.34
CA LEU A 170 8.63 -9.01 -5.11
C LEU A 170 9.68 -10.09 -4.85
N PRO A 171 10.93 -9.93 -5.37
CA PRO A 171 12.01 -10.85 -5.04
C PRO A 171 12.26 -10.88 -3.53
N ILE A 172 12.34 -12.08 -2.97
CA ILE A 172 12.71 -12.27 -1.57
C ILE A 172 14.18 -11.88 -1.40
N LEU A 173 14.47 -11.06 -0.39
CA LEU A 173 15.82 -10.73 0.00
C LEU A 173 16.53 -11.97 0.55
N ARG A 174 17.65 -12.33 -0.06
CA ARG A 174 18.47 -13.49 0.34
C ARG A 174 19.88 -13.14 0.78
N ASP A 175 20.30 -11.90 0.60
CA ASP A 175 21.63 -11.47 1.01
C ASP A 175 21.70 -11.48 2.54
N ALA A 176 22.56 -12.33 3.09
CA ALA A 176 22.68 -12.53 4.54
C ALA A 176 23.08 -11.24 5.28
N LYS A 177 23.91 -10.38 4.67
CA LYS A 177 24.33 -9.12 5.32
C LYS A 177 23.19 -8.12 5.38
N LEU A 178 22.39 -8.05 4.31
CA LEU A 178 21.21 -7.18 4.28
C LEU A 178 20.09 -7.71 5.17
N LEU A 179 19.93 -9.03 5.27
CA LEU A 179 18.98 -9.66 6.19
C LEU A 179 19.32 -9.38 7.65
N GLU A 180 20.59 -9.56 8.07
CA GLU A 180 21.02 -9.24 9.44
C GLU A 180 20.75 -7.77 9.81
N LYS A 181 20.99 -6.85 8.87
CA LYS A 181 20.69 -5.43 9.04
C LYS A 181 19.19 -5.17 9.14
N ALA A 182 18.39 -5.75 8.24
CA ALA A 182 16.94 -5.58 8.21
C ALA A 182 16.29 -6.10 9.50
N GLU A 183 16.70 -7.28 9.96
CA GLU A 183 16.23 -7.88 11.20
C GLU A 183 16.53 -7.00 12.42
N ALA A 184 17.75 -6.45 12.50
CA ALA A 184 18.15 -5.54 13.58
C ALA A 184 17.30 -4.26 13.62
N GLU A 185 17.06 -3.64 12.46
CA GLU A 185 16.23 -2.42 12.35
C GLU A 185 14.77 -2.68 12.74
N THR A 186 14.19 -3.83 12.35
CA THR A 186 12.83 -4.20 12.80
C THR A 186 12.73 -4.37 14.32
N ASN A 187 13.77 -4.91 14.96
CA ASN A 187 13.79 -5.18 16.39
C ASN A 187 13.95 -3.90 17.22
N ASP A 188 14.72 -2.93 16.75
CA ASP A 188 14.91 -1.66 17.46
C ASP A 188 13.63 -0.79 17.43
N VAL A 189 12.90 -0.77 16.31
CA VAL A 189 11.58 -0.12 16.23
C VAL A 189 10.59 -0.75 17.21
N GLU A 190 10.64 -2.07 17.40
CA GLU A 190 9.79 -2.74 18.38
C GLU A 190 10.15 -2.43 19.83
N LYS A 191 11.44 -2.30 20.15
CA LYS A 191 11.88 -1.87 21.48
C LYS A 191 11.41 -0.45 21.78
N ILE A 192 11.52 0.47 20.82
CA ILE A 192 11.06 1.85 20.96
C ILE A 192 9.53 1.87 21.16
N ALA A 193 8.77 1.21 20.31
CA ALA A 193 7.31 1.14 20.40
C ALA A 193 6.81 0.51 21.72
N LYS A 194 7.55 -0.47 22.28
CA LYS A 194 7.24 -1.08 23.58
C LYS A 194 7.67 -0.20 24.77
N SER A 195 8.66 0.67 24.62
CA SER A 195 9.15 1.58 25.66
C SER A 195 8.32 2.86 25.82
N GLU A 196 7.56 3.25 24.78
CA GLU A 196 6.75 4.48 24.76
C GLU A 196 5.29 4.27 25.22
N LEU A 197 4.92 3.07 25.67
CA LEU A 197 3.62 2.81 26.30
C LEU A 197 3.68 3.18 27.80
N PRO A 198 3.05 4.28 28.26
CA PRO A 198 2.96 4.54 29.69
C PRO A 198 2.08 3.47 30.33
N ALA A 199 2.65 2.77 31.32
CA ALA A 199 1.92 1.83 32.16
C ALA A 199 0.71 2.53 32.80
N GLY A 200 -0.50 2.15 32.36
CA GLY A 200 -1.75 2.54 33.02
C GLY A 200 -2.56 3.66 32.37
N SER A 201 -2.72 3.69 31.04
CA SER A 201 -3.75 4.54 30.41
C SER A 201 -4.77 3.75 29.60
N ASN A 202 -6.04 4.05 29.83
CA ASN A 202 -7.22 3.37 29.30
C ASN A 202 -7.26 3.48 27.74
N PRO A 203 -7.38 2.36 26.99
CA PRO A 203 -7.20 2.33 25.53
C PRO A 203 -8.19 3.21 24.73
N GLN A 204 -9.29 3.68 25.34
CA GLN A 204 -10.27 4.54 24.66
C GLN A 204 -9.90 6.04 24.64
N LEU A 205 -8.90 6.49 25.40
CA LEU A 205 -8.58 7.93 25.51
C LEU A 205 -7.35 8.37 24.69
N VAL A 206 -6.47 7.44 24.30
CA VAL A 206 -5.20 7.75 23.61
C VAL A 206 -5.39 7.99 22.10
N MET A 207 -6.48 7.50 21.49
CA MET A 207 -6.75 7.71 20.06
C MET A 207 -7.25 9.12 19.72
N LYS A 208 -7.79 9.90 20.68
CA LYS A 208 -8.23 11.28 20.41
C LYS A 208 -7.08 12.29 20.35
N THR A 209 -5.94 12.00 20.96
CA THR A 209 -4.79 12.91 21.00
C THR A 209 -3.87 12.75 19.78
N ASN A 210 -3.73 11.55 19.21
CA ASN A 210 -2.91 11.36 18.00
C ASN A 210 -3.54 11.91 16.71
N HIS A 211 -4.87 12.00 16.62
CA HIS A 211 -5.51 12.70 15.49
C HIS A 211 -5.38 14.23 15.55
N ARG A 212 -5.03 14.81 16.71
CA ARG A 212 -4.82 16.27 16.83
C ARG A 212 -3.43 16.71 16.37
N TRP A 213 -2.41 15.85 16.52
CA TRP A 213 -1.02 16.16 16.16
C TRP A 213 -0.78 16.23 14.64
N MET A 214 -1.56 15.53 13.82
CA MET A 214 -1.44 15.62 12.35
C MET A 214 -2.05 16.90 11.74
N ILE A 215 -2.84 17.68 12.48
CA ILE A 215 -3.52 18.88 11.95
C ILE A 215 -2.83 20.19 12.35
N THR A 216 -1.92 20.20 13.33
CA THR A 216 -1.30 21.46 13.80
C THR A 216 0.08 21.76 13.23
N ASN A 217 0.71 20.86 12.47
CA ASN A 217 2.10 21.07 11.99
C ASN A 217 2.24 21.61 10.54
N THR A 218 1.24 22.35 10.05
CA THR A 218 1.31 23.09 8.76
C THR A 218 1.09 24.60 8.90
N LYS A 219 1.07 25.16 10.12
CA LYS A 219 1.09 26.61 10.35
C LYS A 219 2.29 27.03 11.19
N SER A 220 3.50 26.79 10.71
CA SER A 220 4.73 27.39 11.27
C SER A 220 5.85 27.40 10.23
N ASN A 221 5.61 28.00 9.05
CA ASN A 221 6.71 28.42 8.17
C ASN A 221 6.27 29.51 7.17
N CYS A 222 5.61 30.55 7.67
CA CYS A 222 5.31 31.73 6.86
C CYS A 222 5.40 32.99 7.73
N LYS A 223 6.61 33.34 8.17
CA LYS A 223 7.03 34.71 8.47
C LYS A 223 8.54 34.79 8.27
N PHE A 224 8.95 35.68 7.37
CA PHE A 224 10.26 36.35 7.19
C PHE A 224 10.76 36.30 5.73
N ASN A 225 10.27 37.23 4.91
CA ASN A 225 11.10 38.28 4.29
C ASN A 225 10.27 39.10 3.30
N GLN A 226 9.81 40.27 3.77
CA GLN A 226 9.65 41.47 2.95
C GLN A 226 9.91 42.66 3.89
N LEU A 227 11.15 43.15 3.85
CA LEU A 227 11.54 44.56 3.76
C LEU A 227 12.97 44.58 3.21
#